data_AF-A0A9X0HLI4-F1
#
_entry.id   AF-A0A9X0HLI4-F1
#
_cell.length_a   1.000
_cell.length_b   1.000
_cell.length_c   1.000
_cell.angle_alpha   90.00
_cell.angle_beta   90.00
_cell.angle_gamma   90.00
#
_symmetry.space_group_name_H-M   'P 1'
#
loop_
_entity.id
_entity.type
_entity.pdbx_description
1 polymer ?
#
loop_
_entity_poly.entity_id
_entity_poly.type
_entity_poly.pdbx_seq_one_letter_code
_entity_poly.pdbx_strand_id
1 'polypeptide(L)'
;MTLFQLALVATVGNPLVALLPAADHAPVATSSVTVVVSKLASKESAVKLYFYNVRESFLKPKQYAFYKVVRPGGQDKITLPVQLPYGEWAVAITQDVNNNDKLDKNFMGIPTEPYAFSNNVRPKLAPPQFDECKFRVSGNELVVSIQLK
;
A
#
# COMPACT_ATOMS: atom_id res chain seq x y z
N MET A 1 -38.05 58.16 46.86
CA MET A 1 -38.42 57.96 45.45
C MET A 1 -37.19 58.33 44.65
N THR A 2 -36.43 57.45 43.98
CA THR A 2 -36.73 56.15 43.38
C THR A 2 -35.39 55.42 43.19
N LEU A 3 -35.42 54.08 43.21
CA LEU A 3 -34.35 53.13 42.87
C LEU A 3 -33.51 53.51 41.64
N PHE A 4 -32.27 53.00 41.52
CA PHE A 4 -31.93 51.98 40.51
C PHE A 4 -30.56 51.32 40.76
N GLN A 5 -30.51 50.05 40.36
CA GLN A 5 -29.52 49.00 40.64
C GLN A 5 -28.19 49.11 39.87
N LEU A 6 -27.14 48.56 40.52
CA LEU A 6 -26.17 47.56 40.06
C LEU A 6 -26.05 47.27 38.54
N ALA A 7 -24.83 47.35 38.00
CA ALA A 7 -24.34 46.34 37.05
C ALA A 7 -22.80 46.26 37.03
N LEU A 8 -22.34 45.03 37.21
CA LEU A 8 -20.97 44.51 37.15
C LEU A 8 -20.37 44.71 35.74
N VAL A 9 -19.19 45.33 35.64
CA VAL A 9 -18.38 45.29 34.41
C VAL A 9 -17.64 43.96 34.38
N ALA A 10 -18.24 42.95 33.72
CA ALA A 10 -17.53 41.76 33.30
C ALA A 10 -17.09 41.96 31.84
N THR A 11 -15.81 42.27 31.63
CA THR A 11 -15.21 42.18 30.30
C THR A 11 -15.15 40.71 29.91
N VAL A 12 -16.09 40.26 29.08
CA VAL A 12 -16.01 38.94 28.45
C VAL A 12 -14.97 39.05 27.34
N GLY A 13 -13.74 38.64 27.62
CA GLY A 13 -12.73 38.43 26.60
C GLY A 13 -13.23 37.32 25.68
N ASN A 14 -13.60 37.67 24.44
CA ASN A 14 -13.98 36.71 23.42
C ASN A 14 -12.70 35.98 22.99
N PRO A 15 -12.51 34.66 23.25
CA PRO A 15 -11.37 33.99 22.67
C PRO A 15 -11.62 33.94 21.16
N LEU A 16 -10.72 34.55 20.39
CA LEU A 16 -10.66 34.39 18.95
C LEU A 16 -10.43 32.90 18.68
N VAL A 17 -11.50 32.14 18.44
CA VAL A 17 -11.39 30.77 17.94
C VAL A 17 -10.91 30.91 16.50
N ALA A 18 -9.60 30.71 16.29
CA ALA A 18 -9.08 30.52 14.95
C ALA A 18 -9.75 29.28 14.36
N LEU A 19 -10.71 29.47 13.45
CA LEU A 19 -11.13 28.40 12.56
C LEU A 19 -9.91 28.03 11.71
N LEU A 20 -9.21 26.98 12.11
CA LEU A 20 -8.32 26.29 11.19
C LEU A 20 -9.20 25.82 10.03
N PRO A 21 -8.83 26.08 8.77
CA PRO A 21 -9.53 25.46 7.66
C PRO A 21 -9.47 23.96 7.88
N ALA A 22 -10.63 23.31 7.96
CA ALA A 22 -10.71 21.86 7.84
C ALA A 22 -9.98 21.52 6.55
N ALA A 23 -8.91 20.73 6.64
CA ALA A 23 -8.23 20.24 5.46
C ALA A 23 -9.25 19.46 4.64
N ASP A 24 -9.73 20.08 3.58
CA ASP A 24 -10.69 19.55 2.64
C ASP A 24 -10.00 18.42 1.89
N HIS A 25 -9.97 17.23 2.50
CA HIS A 25 -9.50 16.02 1.83
C HIS A 25 -10.60 15.63 0.85
N ALA A 26 -10.55 16.23 -0.35
CA ALA A 26 -11.33 15.76 -1.47
C ALA A 26 -11.18 14.23 -1.57
N PRO A 27 -12.26 13.48 -1.77
CA PRO A 27 -12.19 12.03 -1.84
C PRO A 27 -11.20 11.63 -2.92
N VAL A 28 -10.13 10.92 -2.52
CA VAL A 28 -9.13 10.44 -3.47
C VAL A 28 -9.81 9.41 -4.36
N ALA A 29 -9.93 9.71 -5.66
CA ALA A 29 -10.55 8.80 -6.61
C ALA A 29 -9.84 7.44 -6.59
N THR A 30 -10.61 6.35 -6.61
CA THR A 30 -10.09 4.98 -6.58
C THR A 30 -10.67 4.13 -7.71
N SER A 31 -9.93 3.10 -8.15
CA SER A 31 -10.40 2.09 -9.10
C SER A 31 -10.09 0.68 -8.60
N SER A 32 -10.85 -0.29 -9.10
CA SER A 32 -10.58 -1.71 -8.89
C SER A 32 -9.37 -2.15 -9.71
N VAL A 33 -8.43 -2.78 -9.03
CA VAL A 33 -7.26 -3.43 -9.63
C VAL A 33 -7.27 -4.89 -9.21
N THR A 34 -7.25 -5.79 -10.20
CA THR A 34 -7.16 -7.23 -9.95
C THR A 34 -5.72 -7.69 -10.20
N VAL A 35 -5.03 -8.07 -9.12
CA VAL A 35 -3.68 -8.67 -9.21
C VAL A 35 -3.81 -10.18 -9.36
N VAL A 36 -3.26 -10.72 -10.44
CA VAL A 36 -3.21 -12.17 -10.70
C VAL A 36 -1.77 -12.63 -10.58
N VAL A 37 -1.49 -13.52 -9.63
CA VAL A 37 -0.15 -14.09 -9.42
C VAL A 37 -0.17 -15.55 -9.84
N SER A 38 0.74 -15.92 -10.73
CA SER A 38 0.83 -17.28 -11.32
C SER A 38 2.22 -17.87 -11.11
N LYS A 39 2.37 -19.16 -11.46
CA LYS A 39 3.62 -19.94 -11.23
C LYS A 39 4.01 -19.97 -9.76
N LEU A 40 3.03 -20.17 -8.89
CA LEU A 40 3.30 -20.28 -7.46
C LEU A 40 4.20 -21.49 -7.20
N ALA A 41 5.19 -21.33 -6.34
CA ALA A 41 6.11 -22.40 -5.95
C ALA A 41 5.42 -23.43 -5.03
N SER A 42 4.37 -23.01 -4.33
CA SER A 42 3.54 -23.86 -3.47
C SER A 42 2.07 -23.49 -3.62
N LYS A 43 1.19 -24.49 -3.50
CA LYS A 43 -0.27 -24.31 -3.57
C LYS A 43 -0.90 -24.04 -2.21
N GLU A 44 -0.11 -24.17 -1.14
CA GLU A 44 -0.58 -24.06 0.25
C GLU A 44 0.04 -22.87 0.98
N SER A 45 1.29 -22.55 0.64
CA SER A 45 2.08 -21.51 1.30
C SER A 45 1.58 -20.11 0.98
N ALA A 46 1.62 -19.24 1.99
CA ALA A 46 1.10 -17.89 1.89
C ALA A 46 1.88 -17.02 0.88
N VAL A 47 1.14 -16.28 0.06
CA VAL A 47 1.69 -15.27 -0.85
C VAL A 47 1.46 -13.89 -0.25
N LYS A 48 2.53 -13.13 -0.06
CA LYS A 48 2.51 -11.77 0.47
C LYS A 48 2.70 -10.79 -0.69
N LEU A 49 1.80 -9.81 -0.82
CA LEU A 49 1.84 -8.78 -1.84
C LEU A 49 2.00 -7.42 -1.15
N TYR A 50 3.10 -6.73 -1.43
CA TYR A 50 3.46 -5.43 -0.87
C TYR A 50 3.21 -4.34 -1.91
N PHE A 51 2.34 -3.39 -1.59
CA PHE A 51 1.93 -2.32 -2.50
C PHE A 51 2.67 -1.02 -2.15
N TYR A 52 3.27 -0.41 -3.16
CA TYR A 52 4.03 0.84 -3.04
C TYR A 52 3.47 1.89 -3.98
N ASN A 53 3.38 3.13 -3.51
CA ASN A 53 2.99 4.31 -4.29
C ASN A 53 3.92 5.52 -4.05
N VAL A 54 5.03 5.31 -3.31
CA VAL A 54 6.08 6.31 -3.07
C VAL A 54 7.39 5.73 -3.60
N ARG A 55 7.98 6.41 -4.58
CA ARG A 55 9.20 5.98 -5.29
C ARG A 55 10.34 5.71 -4.33
N GLU A 56 10.59 6.64 -3.42
CA GLU A 56 11.72 6.62 -2.49
C GLU A 56 11.59 5.51 -1.43
N SER A 57 10.38 5.01 -1.21
CA SER A 57 10.06 3.96 -0.24
C SER A 57 10.11 2.55 -0.83
N PHE A 58 10.22 2.42 -2.16
CA PHE A 58 10.16 1.14 -2.85
C PHE A 58 11.24 0.17 -2.32
N LEU A 59 10.81 -1.04 -1.94
CA LEU A 59 11.62 -2.11 -1.36
C LEU A 59 12.34 -1.79 -0.04
N LYS A 60 12.08 -0.62 0.57
CA LYS A 60 12.57 -0.33 1.92
C LYS A 60 11.74 -1.08 2.96
N PRO A 61 12.38 -1.62 4.03
CA PRO A 61 11.68 -2.39 5.06
C PRO A 61 10.52 -1.60 5.66
N LYS A 62 9.31 -2.19 5.63
CA LYS A 62 8.08 -1.63 6.22
C LYS A 62 7.66 -0.25 5.70
N GLN A 63 8.17 0.19 4.53
CA GLN A 63 7.75 1.44 3.88
C GLN A 63 6.80 1.20 2.69
N TYR A 64 6.08 0.08 2.68
CA TYR A 64 4.95 -0.14 1.77
C TYR A 64 3.74 0.69 2.22
N ALA A 65 2.85 1.04 1.30
CA ALA A 65 1.59 1.68 1.65
C ALA A 65 0.68 0.72 2.42
N PHE A 66 0.59 -0.53 1.94
CA PHE A 66 -0.05 -1.64 2.63
C PHE A 66 0.43 -2.97 2.04
N TYR A 67 0.03 -4.09 2.66
CA TYR A 67 0.26 -5.42 2.13
C TYR A 67 -0.99 -6.30 2.26
N LYS A 68 -1.03 -7.38 1.50
CA LYS A 68 -2.05 -8.43 1.58
C LYS A 68 -1.39 -9.79 1.67
N VAL A 69 -2.06 -10.73 2.34
CA VAL A 69 -1.64 -12.13 2.45
C VAL A 69 -2.76 -12.98 1.88
N VAL A 70 -2.43 -13.87 0.95
CA VAL A 70 -3.40 -14.75 0.29
C VAL A 70 -2.85 -16.17 0.33
N ARG A 71 -3.69 -17.14 0.72
CA ARG A 71 -3.37 -18.57 0.57
C ARG A 71 -3.99 -19.10 -0.72
N PRO A 72 -3.27 -19.89 -1.55
CA PRO A 72 -3.81 -20.32 -2.83
C PRO A 72 -4.93 -21.35 -2.74
N GLY A 73 -5.00 -22.11 -1.64
CA GLY A 73 -6.04 -23.10 -1.41
C GLY A 73 -6.04 -24.21 -2.46
N GLY A 74 -4.86 -24.77 -2.75
CA GLY A 74 -4.69 -25.81 -3.76
C GLY A 74 -4.53 -25.31 -5.20
N GLN A 75 -4.60 -23.99 -5.44
CA GLN A 75 -4.46 -23.40 -6.78
C GLN A 75 -2.99 -23.07 -7.12
N ASP A 76 -2.67 -23.11 -8.41
CA ASP A 76 -1.36 -22.73 -8.98
C ASP A 76 -1.23 -21.21 -9.25
N LYS A 77 -2.31 -20.46 -8.98
CA LYS A 77 -2.42 -19.02 -9.06
C LYS A 77 -3.34 -18.46 -7.98
N ILE A 78 -3.18 -17.18 -7.67
CA ILE A 78 -4.12 -16.40 -6.87
C ILE A 78 -4.64 -15.20 -7.66
N THR A 79 -5.86 -14.78 -7.31
CA THR A 79 -6.49 -13.55 -7.83
C THR A 79 -6.87 -12.68 -6.65
N LEU A 80 -6.44 -11.43 -6.64
CA LEU A 80 -6.67 -10.47 -5.57
C LEU A 80 -7.26 -9.17 -6.14
N PRO A 81 -8.57 -8.93 -5.99
CA PRO A 81 -9.15 -7.61 -6.23
C PRO A 81 -8.76 -6.65 -5.09
N VAL A 82 -8.40 -5.42 -5.44
CA VAL A 82 -8.06 -4.35 -4.49
C VAL A 82 -8.48 -3.00 -5.04
N GLN A 83 -9.00 -2.12 -4.18
CA GLN A 83 -9.25 -0.72 -4.53
C GLN A 83 -7.98 0.10 -4.32
N LEU A 84 -7.51 0.77 -5.37
CA LEU A 84 -6.34 1.64 -5.31
C LEU A 84 -6.70 3.08 -5.67
N PRO A 85 -6.22 4.08 -4.90
CA PRO A 85 -6.14 5.46 -5.33
C PRO A 85 -5.53 5.62 -6.72
N TYR A 86 -6.03 6.60 -7.48
CA TYR A 86 -5.42 6.99 -8.74
C TYR A 86 -3.97 7.39 -8.51
N GLY A 87 -3.09 6.98 -9.41
CA GLY A 87 -1.66 7.23 -9.28
C GLY A 87 -0.81 6.08 -9.81
N GLU A 88 0.48 6.13 -9.49
CA GLU A 88 1.44 5.10 -9.86
C GLU A 88 1.61 4.12 -8.70
N TRP A 89 1.57 2.83 -9.02
CA TRP A 89 1.70 1.75 -8.05
C TRP A 89 2.70 0.72 -8.52
N ALA A 90 3.45 0.14 -7.60
CA ALA A 90 4.28 -1.04 -7.83
C ALA A 90 3.95 -2.11 -6.79
N VAL A 91 4.04 -3.37 -7.19
CA VAL A 91 3.80 -4.53 -6.31
C VAL A 91 5.05 -5.37 -6.25
N ALA A 92 5.52 -5.66 -5.04
CA ALA A 92 6.50 -6.71 -4.78
C ALA A 92 5.80 -7.90 -4.13
N ILE A 93 6.20 -9.12 -4.49
CA ILE A 93 5.55 -10.35 -4.07
C ILE A 93 6.61 -11.28 -3.50
N THR A 94 6.29 -11.94 -2.39
CA THR A 94 7.04 -13.11 -1.89
C THR A 94 6.08 -14.25 -1.60
N GLN A 95 6.58 -15.49 -1.64
CA GLN A 95 5.85 -16.65 -1.16
C GLN A 95 6.61 -17.32 -0.03
N ASP A 96 5.98 -17.38 1.15
CA ASP A 96 6.53 -17.93 2.40
C ASP A 96 6.41 -19.46 2.39
N VAL A 97 7.31 -20.12 1.66
CA VAL A 97 7.26 -21.56 1.39
C VAL A 97 7.49 -22.36 2.68
N ASN A 98 8.32 -21.85 3.59
CA ASN A 98 8.63 -22.53 4.85
C ASN A 98 7.66 -22.20 6.00
N ASN A 99 6.72 -21.28 5.79
CA ASN A 99 5.69 -20.84 6.73
C ASN A 99 6.24 -20.24 8.04
N ASN A 100 7.38 -19.55 7.99
CA ASN A 100 7.99 -18.93 9.17
C ASN A 100 7.56 -17.46 9.39
N ASP A 101 6.71 -16.94 8.51
CA ASP A 101 6.19 -15.57 8.47
C ASP A 101 7.25 -14.47 8.29
N LYS A 102 8.47 -14.85 7.90
CA LYS A 102 9.59 -13.93 7.67
C LYS A 102 9.83 -13.75 6.17
N LEU A 103 10.60 -12.71 5.85
CA LEU A 103 11.21 -12.56 4.54
C LEU A 103 12.65 -13.03 4.68
N ASP A 104 12.88 -14.32 4.43
CA ASP A 104 14.22 -14.89 4.53
C ASP A 104 15.12 -14.34 3.43
N LYS A 105 16.34 -13.95 3.81
CA LYS A 105 17.31 -13.30 2.93
C LYS A 105 18.69 -13.91 3.13
N ASN A 106 19.47 -13.95 2.06
CA ASN A 106 20.89 -14.28 2.14
C ASN A 106 21.71 -13.10 2.69
N PHE A 107 23.03 -13.29 2.85
CA PHE A 107 23.93 -12.25 3.37
C PHE A 107 24.02 -10.98 2.49
N MET A 108 23.59 -11.05 1.22
CA MET A 108 23.47 -9.90 0.31
C MET A 108 22.09 -9.21 0.37
N GLY A 109 21.19 -9.68 1.24
CA GLY A 109 19.84 -9.12 1.39
C GLY A 109 18.83 -9.56 0.31
N ILE A 110 19.18 -10.54 -0.53
CA ILE A 110 18.31 -11.09 -1.57
C ILE A 110 17.37 -12.13 -0.95
N PRO A 111 16.06 -12.10 -1.24
CA PRO A 111 15.14 -13.13 -0.77
C PRO A 111 15.60 -14.53 -1.16
N THR A 112 15.61 -15.46 -0.19
CA THR A 112 15.89 -16.89 -0.42
C THR A 112 14.63 -17.67 -0.80
N GLU A 113 13.47 -17.08 -0.55
CA GLU A 113 12.17 -17.61 -0.97
C GLU A 113 11.73 -16.99 -2.32
N PRO A 114 10.82 -17.65 -3.06
CA PRO A 114 10.31 -17.15 -4.33
C PRO A 114 9.74 -15.74 -4.24
N TYR A 115 10.08 -14.90 -5.21
CA TYR A 115 9.66 -13.50 -5.26
C TYR A 115 9.38 -13.02 -6.68
N ALA A 116 8.62 -11.94 -6.81
CA ALA A 116 8.35 -11.28 -8.07
C ALA A 116 8.03 -9.79 -7.90
N PHE A 117 8.03 -9.07 -9.01
CA PHE A 117 7.63 -7.67 -9.07
C PHE A 117 6.60 -7.48 -10.20
N SER A 118 5.76 -6.46 -10.06
CA SER A 118 4.91 -5.97 -11.16
C SER A 118 5.75 -5.64 -12.40
N ASN A 119 5.11 -5.65 -13.57
CA ASN A 119 5.75 -5.66 -14.90
C ASN A 119 6.67 -6.87 -15.16
N ASN A 120 6.63 -7.89 -14.31
CA ASN A 120 7.47 -9.08 -14.40
C ASN A 120 8.98 -8.76 -14.51
N VAL A 121 9.43 -7.68 -13.85
CA VAL A 121 10.85 -7.33 -13.80
C VAL A 121 11.65 -8.47 -13.17
N ARG A 122 12.82 -8.75 -13.76
CA ARG A 122 13.74 -9.82 -13.34
C ARG A 122 15.14 -9.23 -13.12
N PRO A 123 15.39 -8.61 -11.94
CA PRO A 123 16.70 -8.04 -11.64
C PRO A 123 17.78 -9.12 -11.66
N LYS A 124 18.96 -8.78 -12.20
CA LYS A 124 20.13 -9.67 -12.26
C LYS A 124 21.25 -9.25 -11.30
N LEU A 125 21.48 -7.94 -11.17
CA LEU A 125 22.65 -7.38 -10.48
C LEU A 125 22.28 -6.46 -9.31
N ALA A 126 21.18 -5.71 -9.43
CA ALA A 126 20.72 -4.75 -8.43
C ALA A 126 19.20 -4.86 -8.23
N PRO A 127 18.67 -4.44 -7.07
CA PRO A 127 17.22 -4.30 -6.87
C PRO A 127 16.59 -3.41 -7.96
N PRO A 128 15.37 -3.73 -8.42
CA PRO A 128 14.71 -2.95 -9.44
C PRO A 128 14.29 -1.58 -8.87
N GLN A 129 14.22 -0.59 -9.75
CA GLN A 129 13.70 0.73 -9.44
C GLN A 129 12.17 0.73 -9.50
N PHE A 130 11.54 1.66 -8.78
CA PHE A 130 10.09 1.83 -8.81
C PHE A 130 9.56 2.01 -10.24
N ASP A 131 10.26 2.80 -11.06
CA ASP A 131 9.88 3.07 -12.45
C ASP A 131 9.87 1.83 -13.35
N GLU A 132 10.68 0.82 -13.06
CA GLU A 132 10.67 -0.43 -13.81
C GLU A 132 9.43 -1.28 -13.47
N CYS A 133 8.96 -1.17 -12.23
CA CYS A 133 7.89 -2.01 -11.69
C CYS A 133 6.51 -1.32 -11.74
N LYS A 134 6.43 0.00 -11.93
CA LYS A 134 5.18 0.73 -11.75
C LYS A 134 4.15 0.47 -12.86
N PHE A 135 2.88 0.56 -12.49
CA PHE A 135 1.72 0.66 -13.37
C PHE A 135 0.83 1.83 -12.92
N ARG A 136 -0.02 2.33 -13.82
CA ARG A 136 -0.87 3.50 -13.57
C ARG A 136 -2.32 3.08 -13.31
N VAL A 137 -2.90 3.63 -12.25
CA VAL A 137 -4.33 3.52 -11.90
C VAL A 137 -5.00 4.85 -12.24
N SER A 138 -6.03 4.84 -13.10
CA SER A 138 -6.61 6.07 -13.67
C SER A 138 -8.09 5.98 -14.04
N GLY A 139 -8.91 5.25 -13.28
CA GLY A 139 -10.38 5.21 -13.48
C GLY A 139 -10.94 3.94 -14.11
N ASN A 140 -10.14 3.22 -14.89
CA ASN A 140 -10.56 1.97 -15.53
C ASN A 140 -10.26 0.77 -14.64
N GLU A 141 -11.05 -0.30 -14.77
CA GLU A 141 -10.68 -1.59 -14.20
C GLU A 141 -9.35 -2.06 -14.83
N LEU A 142 -8.42 -2.48 -13.98
CA LEU A 142 -7.08 -2.89 -14.40
C LEU A 142 -6.77 -4.30 -13.90
N VAL A 143 -6.27 -5.16 -14.79
CA VAL A 143 -5.72 -6.46 -14.41
C VAL A 143 -4.20 -6.41 -14.49
N VAL A 144 -3.52 -6.76 -13.39
CA VAL A 144 -2.06 -6.81 -13.30
C VAL A 144 -1.63 -8.27 -13.15
N SER A 145 -1.07 -8.85 -14.21
CA SER A 145 -0.61 -10.24 -14.22
C SER A 145 0.88 -10.36 -13.91
N ILE A 146 1.21 -11.09 -12.85
CA ILE A 146 2.56 -11.27 -12.34
C ILE A 146 2.87 -12.77 -12.23
N GLN A 147 4.06 -13.16 -12.68
CA GLN A 147 4.56 -14.53 -12.57
C GLN A 147 5.59 -14.57 -11.44
N LEU A 148 5.46 -15.52 -10.52
CA LEU A 148 6.50 -15.81 -9.53
C LEU A 148 7.79 -16.29 -10.24
N LYS A 149 8.94 -16.03 -9.62
CA LYS A 149 10.25 -16.53 -10.06
C LYS A 149 10.69 -17.65 -9.14
#